data_AF-A0A0F3U195-F1
#
_entry.id   AF-A0A0F3U195-F1
#
_cell.length_a   1.000
_cell.length_b   1.000
_cell.length_c   1.000
_cell.angle_alpha   90.00
_cell.angle_beta   90.00
_cell.angle_gamma   90.00
#
_symmetry.space_group_name_H-M   'P 1'
#
loop_
_entity.id
_entity.type
_entity.pdbx_description
1 polymer ?
#
loop_
_entity_poly.entity_id
_entity_poly.type
_entity_poly.pdbx_seq_one_letter_code
_entity_poly.pdbx_strand_id
1 'polypeptide(L)'
;MENSDDIRLIVKIAQLYYEQDMTQAQIARELGIYRTTISRLLKRGRDQGIVTIAINYDYNENLWLEQQLKQKFGLKDVVVVSGNDEDEETQLAMMGLHGAQLLDRLLEPGDIVGFS
;
A
#
# COMPACT_ATOMS: atom_id res chain seq x y z
N MET A 1 -4.46 16.42 27.44
CA MET A 1 -5.68 16.60 26.61
C MET A 1 -5.20 17.19 25.30
N GLU A 2 -5.32 16.47 24.19
CA GLU A 2 -4.96 17.06 22.90
C GLU A 2 -5.81 18.28 22.62
N ASN A 3 -5.19 19.30 22.04
CA ASN A 3 -5.85 20.56 21.79
C ASN A 3 -7.01 20.34 20.79
N SER A 4 -8.25 20.63 21.19
CA SER A 4 -9.45 20.41 20.36
C SER A 4 -9.33 21.08 18.97
N ASP A 5 -8.63 22.22 18.95
CA ASP A 5 -8.37 22.98 17.73
C ASP A 5 -7.45 22.24 16.75
N ASP A 6 -6.49 21.45 17.25
CA ASP A 6 -5.61 20.61 16.40
C ASP A 6 -6.43 19.52 15.70
N ILE A 7 -7.35 18.86 16.41
CA ILE A 7 -8.19 17.79 15.84
C ILE A 7 -9.10 18.37 14.77
N ARG A 8 -9.74 19.52 15.04
CA ARG A 8 -10.61 20.18 14.07
C ARG A 8 -9.86 20.55 12.80
N LEU A 9 -8.62 21.04 12.92
CA LEU A 9 -7.77 21.36 11.76
C LEU A 9 -7.38 20.08 10.98
N ILE A 10 -7.02 18.99 11.66
CA ILE A 10 -6.71 17.70 11.03
C ILE A 10 -7.90 17.20 10.21
N VAL A 11 -9.11 17.21 10.79
CA VAL A 11 -10.34 16.79 10.10
C VAL A 11 -10.57 17.64 8.86
N LYS A 12 -10.43 18.97 8.98
CA LYS A 12 -10.62 19.88 7.83
C LYS A 12 -9.60 19.61 6.71
N ILE A 13 -8.33 19.43 7.06
CA ILE A 13 -7.28 19.12 6.08
C ILE A 13 -7.53 17.76 5.42
N ALA A 14 -7.91 16.75 6.19
CA ALA A 14 -8.24 15.43 5.67
C ALA A 14 -9.41 15.48 4.68
N GLN A 15 -10.45 16.26 5.01
CA GLN A 15 -11.59 16.47 4.12
C GLN A 15 -11.16 17.09 2.78
N LEU A 16 -10.40 18.19 2.82
CA LEU A 16 -9.93 18.85 1.60
C LEU A 16 -9.03 17.92 0.77
N TYR A 17 -8.21 17.08 1.41
CA TYR A 17 -7.28 16.20 0.72
C TYR A 17 -7.93 14.94 0.13
N TYR A 18 -8.74 14.22 0.91
CA TYR A 18 -9.28 12.92 0.52
C TYR A 18 -10.69 12.98 -0.09
N GLU A 19 -11.53 13.97 0.26
CA GLU A 19 -12.88 14.10 -0.30
C GLU A 19 -12.93 15.08 -1.47
N GLN A 20 -12.05 16.09 -1.49
CA GLN A 20 -12.05 17.16 -2.49
C GLN A 20 -10.84 17.11 -3.44
N ASP A 21 -10.02 16.06 -3.35
CA ASP A 21 -8.83 15.82 -4.18
C ASP A 21 -7.85 17.01 -4.27
N MET A 22 -7.83 17.87 -3.25
CA MET A 22 -6.93 19.01 -3.23
C MET A 22 -5.50 18.56 -2.93
N THR A 23 -4.55 19.06 -3.71
CA THR A 23 -3.14 18.87 -3.39
C THR A 23 -2.78 19.58 -2.09
N GLN A 24 -1.78 19.05 -1.36
CA GLN A 24 -1.27 19.71 -0.15
C GLN A 24 -0.81 21.16 -0.39
N ALA A 25 -0.40 21.50 -1.61
CA ALA A 25 -0.01 22.86 -1.99
C ALA A 25 -1.22 23.78 -2.18
N GLN A 26 -2.35 23.29 -2.70
CA GLN A 26 -3.60 24.05 -2.76
C GLN A 26 -4.14 24.28 -1.35
N ILE A 27 -4.19 23.23 -0.52
CA ILE A 27 -4.65 23.32 0.88
C ILE A 27 -3.78 24.30 1.68
N ALA A 28 -2.47 24.25 1.52
CA ALA A 28 -1.54 25.19 2.15
C ALA A 28 -1.86 26.65 1.80
N ARG A 29 -2.16 26.94 0.53
CA ARG A 29 -2.53 28.29 0.06
C ARG A 29 -3.88 28.74 0.62
N GLU A 30 -4.87 27.85 0.65
CA GLU A 30 -6.22 28.17 1.13
C GLU A 30 -6.26 28.41 2.64
N LEU A 31 -5.54 27.61 3.42
CA LEU A 31 -5.53 27.68 4.88
C LEU A 31 -4.44 28.61 5.44
N GLY A 32 -3.56 29.15 4.59
CA GLY A 32 -2.48 30.03 5.01
C GLY A 32 -1.41 29.37 5.90
N ILE A 33 -1.18 28.05 5.72
CA ILE A 33 -0.23 27.27 6.52
C ILE A 33 0.78 26.53 5.64
N TYR A 34 1.96 26.24 6.19
CA TYR A 34 3.02 25.57 5.45
C TYR A 34 2.62 24.17 4.97
N ARG A 35 3.02 23.82 3.73
CA ARG A 35 2.80 22.48 3.15
C ARG A 35 3.37 21.34 4.01
N THR A 36 4.51 21.56 4.66
CA THR A 36 5.11 20.59 5.60
C THR A 36 4.21 20.32 6.81
N THR A 37 3.52 21.36 7.30
CA THR A 37 2.51 21.22 8.36
C THR A 37 1.32 20.40 7.89
N ILE A 38 0.83 20.61 6.66
CA ILE A 38 -0.24 19.79 6.07
C ILE A 38 0.14 18.30 6.06
N SER A 39 1.32 17.98 5.54
CA SER A 39 1.82 16.59 5.48
C SER A 39 1.90 15.95 6.88
N ARG A 40 2.45 16.70 7.86
CA ARG A 40 2.56 16.25 9.26
C ARG A 40 1.18 16.01 9.89
N LEU A 41 0.21 16.89 9.65
CA LEU A 41 -1.14 16.77 10.20
C LEU A 41 -1.94 15.64 9.56
N LEU A 42 -1.81 15.43 8.24
CA LEU A 42 -2.39 14.25 7.57
C LEU A 42 -1.81 12.94 8.12
N LYS A 43 -0.50 12.88 8.34
CA LYS A 43 0.14 11.71 8.97
C LYS A 43 -0.40 11.49 10.38
N ARG A 44 -0.41 12.52 11.22
CA ARG A 44 -0.95 12.45 12.59
C ARG A 44 -2.41 11.99 12.60
N GLY A 45 -3.23 12.47 11.67
CA GLY A 45 -4.62 12.04 11.52
C GLY A 45 -4.77 10.55 11.25
N ARG A 46 -3.87 9.96 10.44
CA ARG A 46 -3.84 8.50 10.23
C ARG A 46 -3.33 7.76 11.47
N ASP A 47 -2.24 8.22 12.07
CA ASP A 47 -1.61 7.58 13.24
C ASP A 47 -2.55 7.56 14.45
N GLN A 48 -3.44 8.56 14.58
CA GLN A 48 -4.43 8.68 15.65
C GLN A 48 -5.79 8.04 15.33
N GLY A 49 -5.95 7.46 14.13
CA GLY A 49 -7.22 6.86 13.70
C GLY A 49 -8.33 7.86 13.37
N ILE A 50 -8.04 9.17 13.32
CA ILE A 50 -8.98 10.21 12.85
C ILE A 50 -9.30 9.97 11.37
N VAL A 51 -8.34 9.48 10.60
CA VAL A 51 -8.50 9.04 9.21
C VAL A 51 -8.18 7.56 9.12
N THR A 52 -9.15 6.76 8.67
CA THR A 52 -8.95 5.35 8.35
C THR A 52 -9.07 5.17 6.84
N ILE A 53 -8.08 4.51 6.24
CA ILE A 53 -8.10 4.16 4.81
C ILE A 53 -8.40 2.68 4.72
N ALA A 54 -9.53 2.33 4.10
CA ALA A 54 -9.87 0.97 3.76
C ALA A 54 -9.56 0.76 2.27
N ILE A 55 -8.77 -0.27 1.97
CA ILE A 55 -8.52 -0.71 0.61
C ILE A 55 -9.40 -1.94 0.40
N ASN A 56 -10.28 -1.89 -0.61
CA ASN A 56 -11.04 -3.06 -1.01
C ASN A 56 -10.14 -3.98 -1.84
N TYR A 57 -9.73 -5.10 -1.25
CA TYR A 57 -8.91 -6.12 -1.91
C TYR A 57 -9.74 -7.17 -2.65
N ASP A 58 -11.07 -7.12 -2.63
CA ASP A 58 -11.94 -8.03 -3.41
C ASP A 58 -11.68 -7.90 -4.93
N TYR A 59 -11.10 -6.79 -5.36
CA TYR A 59 -10.66 -6.58 -6.76
C TYR A 59 -9.29 -7.18 -7.07
N ASN A 60 -8.57 -7.72 -6.06
CA ASN A 60 -7.28 -8.39 -6.19
C ASN A 60 -7.02 -9.29 -4.96
N GLU A 61 -7.75 -10.41 -4.86
CA GLU A 61 -7.65 -11.36 -3.74
C GLU A 61 -6.22 -11.88 -3.52
N ASN A 62 -5.47 -12.04 -4.62
CA ASN A 62 -4.08 -12.46 -4.59
C ASN A 62 -3.21 -11.48 -3.81
N LEU A 63 -3.36 -10.17 -4.05
CA LEU A 63 -2.58 -9.14 -3.34
C LEU A 63 -2.84 -9.16 -1.83
N TRP A 64 -4.09 -9.38 -1.42
CA TRP A 64 -4.41 -9.53 -0.01
C TRP A 64 -3.75 -10.78 0.58
N LEU A 65 -3.86 -11.92 -0.11
CA LEU A 65 -3.27 -13.17 0.36
C LEU A 65 -1.75 -13.08 0.44
N GLU A 66 -1.09 -12.44 -0.53
CA GLU A 66 0.35 -12.15 -0.52
C GLU A 66 0.75 -11.39 0.75
N GLN A 67 0.03 -10.31 1.09
CA GLN A 67 0.31 -9.52 2.28
C GLN A 67 0.10 -10.34 3.56
N GLN A 68 -0.97 -11.14 3.64
CA GLN A 68 -1.24 -11.99 4.80
C GLN A 68 -0.14 -13.04 5.00
N LEU A 69 0.27 -13.72 3.92
CA LEU A 69 1.35 -14.71 3.95
C LEU A 69 2.67 -14.06 4.37
N LYS A 70 2.98 -12.88 3.80
CA LYS A 70 4.19 -12.12 4.12
C LYS A 70 4.26 -11.76 5.61
N GLN A 71 3.17 -11.24 6.17
CA GLN A 71 3.12 -10.87 7.60
C GLN A 71 3.14 -12.10 8.52
N LYS A 72 2.36 -13.13 8.19
CA LYS A 72 2.21 -14.32 9.04
C LYS A 72 3.51 -15.13 9.14
N PHE A 73 4.27 -15.23 8.05
CA PHE A 73 5.46 -16.08 7.97
C PHE A 73 6.77 -15.30 7.92
N GLY A 74 6.73 -13.95 7.91
CA GLY A 74 7.92 -13.11 7.85
C GLY A 74 8.69 -13.26 6.52
N LEU A 75 7.97 -13.48 5.42
CA LEU A 75 8.58 -13.67 4.10
C LEU A 75 9.10 -12.33 3.55
N LYS A 76 10.14 -12.38 2.71
CA LYS A 76 10.65 -11.18 2.03
C LYS A 76 9.71 -10.78 0.90
N ASP A 77 9.31 -11.73 0.07
CA ASP A 77 8.39 -11.53 -1.04
C ASP A 77 7.49 -12.76 -1.18
N VAL A 78 6.27 -12.51 -1.69
CA VAL A 78 5.25 -13.52 -1.93
C VAL A 78 4.57 -13.15 -3.24
N VAL A 79 4.28 -14.14 -4.07
CA VAL A 79 3.42 -13.99 -5.23
C VAL A 79 2.36 -15.08 -5.16
N VAL A 80 1.09 -14.70 -5.31
CA VAL A 80 -0.04 -15.62 -5.35
C VAL A 80 -0.61 -15.62 -6.76
N VAL A 81 -0.67 -16.81 -7.36
CA VAL A 81 -1.23 -17.03 -8.69
C VAL A 81 -2.56 -17.75 -8.52
N SER A 82 -3.62 -17.20 -9.11
CA SER A 82 -4.93 -17.86 -9.13
C SER A 82 -4.87 -19.03 -10.11
N GLY A 83 -5.39 -20.18 -9.72
CA GLY A 83 -5.45 -21.38 -10.57
C GLY A 83 -6.84 -22.01 -10.67
N ASN A 84 -7.89 -21.28 -10.27
CA ASN A 84 -9.24 -21.86 -10.27
C ASN A 84 -9.65 -22.23 -11.70
N ASP A 85 -10.12 -23.46 -11.88
CA ASP A 85 -10.63 -24.03 -13.12
C ASP A 85 -9.60 -24.32 -14.25
N GLU A 86 -8.30 -24.27 -13.95
CA GLU A 86 -7.22 -24.65 -14.88
C GLU A 86 -6.64 -26.04 -14.58
N ASP A 87 -6.08 -26.71 -15.60
CA ASP A 87 -5.37 -27.97 -15.42
C ASP A 87 -3.98 -27.75 -14.78
N GLU A 88 -3.40 -28.82 -14.25
CA GLU A 88 -2.12 -28.78 -13.51
C GLU A 88 -0.96 -28.22 -14.35
N GLU A 89 -0.90 -28.52 -15.65
CA GLU A 89 0.17 -28.04 -16.52
C GLU A 89 0.08 -26.51 -16.71
N THR A 90 -1.14 -26.01 -16.91
CA THR A 90 -1.41 -24.57 -17.01
C THR A 90 -1.06 -23.84 -15.70
N GLN A 91 -1.44 -24.40 -14.55
CA GLN A 91 -1.11 -23.83 -13.24
C GLN A 91 0.41 -23.76 -13.01
N LEU A 92 1.15 -24.82 -13.36
CA LEU A 92 2.62 -24.86 -13.28
C LEU A 92 3.27 -23.82 -14.20
N ALA A 93 2.79 -23.69 -15.43
CA ALA A 93 3.29 -22.69 -16.36
C ALA A 93 3.08 -21.26 -15.84
N MET A 94 1.90 -20.98 -15.27
CA MET A 94 1.57 -19.67 -14.68
C MET A 94 2.42 -19.36 -13.44
N MET A 95 2.62 -20.35 -12.56
CA MET A 95 3.56 -20.23 -11.43
C MET A 95 4.99 -19.96 -11.91
N GLY A 96 5.44 -20.65 -12.96
CA GLY A 96 6.76 -20.45 -13.56
C GLY A 96 6.94 -19.04 -14.12
N LEU A 97 5.94 -18.52 -14.85
CA LEU A 97 5.96 -17.17 -15.40
C LEU A 97 6.07 -16.10 -14.30
N HIS A 98 5.21 -16.16 -13.31
CA HIS A 98 5.21 -15.19 -12.21
C HIS A 98 6.43 -15.34 -11.29
N GLY A 99 6.91 -16.57 -11.09
CA GLY A 99 8.17 -16.84 -10.40
C GLY A 99 9.37 -16.24 -11.12
N ALA A 100 9.44 -16.36 -12.45
CA ALA A 100 10.49 -15.74 -13.26
C ALA A 100 10.46 -14.20 -13.16
N GLN A 101 9.27 -13.59 -13.20
CA GLN A 101 9.11 -12.13 -13.01
C GLN A 101 9.50 -11.66 -11.59
N LEU A 102 9.31 -12.51 -10.58
CA LEU A 102 9.81 -12.22 -9.24
C LEU A 102 11.33 -12.29 -9.22
N LEU A 103 11.91 -13.35 -9.78
CA LEU A 103 13.35 -13.55 -9.82
C LEU A 103 14.07 -12.42 -10.57
N ASP A 104 13.54 -11.99 -11.72
CA ASP A 104 14.07 -10.88 -12.52
C ASP A 104 14.14 -9.55 -11.74
N ARG A 105 13.19 -9.32 -10.82
CA ARG A 105 13.21 -8.15 -9.92
C ARG A 105 14.17 -8.28 -8.75
N LEU A 106 14.56 -9.51 -8.38
CA LEU A 106 15.41 -9.79 -7.23
C LEU A 106 16.89 -9.91 -7.59
N LEU A 107 17.21 -10.30 -8.82
CA LEU A 107 18.59 -10.54 -9.25
C LEU A 107 19.34 -9.24 -9.53
N GLU A 108 20.58 -9.21 -9.05
CA GLU A 108 21.56 -8.17 -9.37
C GLU A 108 22.74 -8.73 -10.19
N PRO A 109 23.44 -7.91 -11.00
CA PRO A 109 24.63 -8.35 -11.72
C PRO A 109 25.70 -8.90 -10.77
N GLY A 110 26.04 -10.19 -10.93
CA GLY A 110 27.02 -10.88 -10.09
C GLY A 110 26.41 -11.89 -9.12
N ASP A 111 25.08 -11.98 -9.04
CA ASP A 111 24.40 -12.99 -8.23
C ASP A 111 24.66 -14.42 -8.74
N ILE A 112 24.72 -15.37 -7.80
CA ILE A 112 24.80 -16.81 -8.06
C ILE A 112 23.45 -17.43 -7.74
N VAL A 113 22.82 -18.06 -8.73
CA VAL A 113 21.51 -18.70 -8.58
C VAL A 113 21.69 -20.21 -8.36
N GLY A 114 21.14 -20.73 -7.26
CA GLY A 114 21.04 -22.16 -7.00
C GLY A 114 19.70 -22.71 -7.51
N PHE A 115 19.72 -23.90 -8.12
CA PHE A 115 18.53 -24.59 -8.63
C PHE A 115 18.40 -25.97 -7.97
N SER A 116 17.17 -26.48 -7.88
CA SER A 116 16.81 -27.80 -7.34
C SER A 116 15.80 -28.51 -8.22
#